data_AF-A0A7S1WQU2-F1
#
_entry.id   AF-A0A7S1WQU2-F1
#
_cell.length_a   1.000
_cell.length_b   1.000
_cell.length_c   1.000
_cell.angle_alpha   90.00
_cell.angle_beta   90.00
_cell.angle_gamma   90.00
#
_symmetry.space_group_name_H-M   'P 1'
#
loop_
_entity.id
_entity.type
_entity.pdbx_description
1 polymer ?
#
loop_
_entity_poly.entity_id
_entity_poly.type
_entity_poly.pdbx_seq_one_letter_code
_entity_poly.pdbx_strand_id
1 'polypeptide(L)'
;MHTTSEWHQHAAENMDHAAHTQKRAQRQNDTSRQAHIDTVNSNIACYGDLNSSLRQKVQNSHRLIDMLNRRADSLQASIQHTQGSLMSLEAAHRAKDPQIQLVQWRMEQRERRPLREQVRDHTEVTLEQEKDLLCETQRKLSEAMRRTKAMIGELETKLAEVRHDLDHKNQALGVDETCLRTAQRSYQLVVERIRPQSSPGSRSARGGARGAHGPSPLQETQRNELYRQQEAVRSNQGAASKEEAAKALRDENKQIISRCQKAADDAASRSEKALQERISEAQQVRRRLEGELRETNGKIDDTKHTMSETRAQIKSLEEPMDMTTTCSSYRKQRATREHIRDPVTSMIGEHQKTIVRAHQDLVGHHENEKSHLQDLNERKERLKDDLRDKTAALHIDLNCLAHESTYRNGKHQPFLSKTKLTRATLVDSSFVPMPGVGFPVYPMTAR
;
A
#
# COMPACT_ATOMS: atom_id res chain seq x y z
N MET A 1 -92.08 39.32 85.18
CA MET A 1 -91.92 38.02 85.86
C MET A 1 -92.39 36.96 84.88
N HIS A 2 -91.51 36.05 84.46
CA HIS A 2 -91.87 34.96 83.55
C HIS A 2 -92.71 33.92 84.29
N THR A 3 -93.70 33.33 83.63
CA THR A 3 -94.48 32.22 84.21
C THR A 3 -93.65 30.93 84.21
N THR A 4 -93.95 29.99 85.10
CA THR A 4 -93.29 28.66 85.12
C THR A 4 -93.44 27.92 83.78
N SER A 5 -94.55 28.12 83.07
CA SER A 5 -94.77 27.59 81.72
C SER A 5 -93.83 28.22 80.68
N GLU A 6 -93.62 29.54 80.73
CA GLU A 6 -92.67 30.24 79.84
C GLU A 6 -91.21 29.82 80.12
N TRP A 7 -90.85 29.54 81.38
CA TRP A 7 -89.53 29.02 81.73
C TRP A 7 -89.29 27.60 81.20
N HIS A 8 -90.27 26.69 81.35
CA HIS A 8 -90.18 25.34 80.80
C HIS A 8 -90.12 25.34 79.27
N GLN A 9 -90.89 26.21 78.60
CA GLN A 9 -90.85 26.37 77.15
C GLN A 9 -89.50 26.91 76.67
N HIS A 10 -88.97 27.96 77.31
CA HIS A 10 -87.66 28.51 76.97
C HIS A 10 -86.51 27.51 77.26
N ALA A 11 -86.63 26.69 78.33
CA ALA A 11 -85.69 25.62 78.61
C ALA A 11 -85.74 24.50 77.56
N ALA A 12 -86.94 24.12 77.09
CA ALA A 12 -87.12 23.14 76.02
C ALA A 12 -86.57 23.66 74.67
N GLU A 13 -86.88 24.91 74.31
CA GLU A 13 -86.34 25.58 73.12
C GLU A 13 -84.79 25.67 73.17
N ASN A 14 -84.20 25.91 74.34
CA ASN A 14 -82.76 25.92 74.52
C ASN A 14 -82.14 24.51 74.40
N MET A 15 -82.80 23.48 74.94
CA MET A 15 -82.37 22.08 74.77
C MET A 15 -82.45 21.63 73.30
N ASP A 16 -83.51 22.01 72.59
CA ASP A 16 -83.66 21.75 71.16
C ASP A 16 -82.61 22.51 70.32
N HIS A 17 -82.33 23.77 70.67
CA HIS A 17 -81.26 24.55 70.04
C HIS A 17 -79.87 23.93 70.28
N ALA A 18 -79.62 23.44 71.51
CA ALA A 18 -78.39 22.72 71.84
C ALA A 18 -78.29 21.40 71.05
N ALA A 19 -79.37 20.62 70.96
CA ALA A 19 -79.40 19.38 70.18
C ALA A 19 -79.19 19.62 68.68
N HIS A 20 -79.80 20.66 68.11
CA HIS A 20 -79.58 21.09 66.72
C HIS A 20 -78.13 21.52 66.47
N THR A 21 -77.55 22.29 67.39
CA THR A 21 -76.16 22.77 67.30
C THR A 21 -75.16 21.61 67.41
N GLN A 22 -75.39 20.67 68.34
CA GLN A 22 -74.60 19.45 68.47
C GLN A 22 -74.67 18.58 67.21
N LYS A 23 -75.86 18.40 66.62
CA LYS A 23 -76.03 17.64 65.37
C LYS A 23 -75.35 18.32 64.18
N ARG A 24 -75.36 19.66 64.10
CA ARG A 24 -74.63 20.42 63.08
C ARG A 24 -73.11 20.29 63.26
N ALA A 25 -72.63 20.41 64.49
CA ALA A 25 -71.22 20.21 64.83
C ALA A 25 -70.74 18.79 64.52
N GLN A 26 -71.56 17.77 64.83
CA GLN A 26 -71.25 16.37 64.50
C GLN A 26 -71.12 16.16 62.99
N ARG A 27 -72.08 16.65 62.19
CA ARG A 27 -71.99 16.59 60.71
C ARG A 27 -70.75 17.29 60.18
N GLN A 28 -70.43 18.48 60.71
CA GLN A 28 -69.23 19.21 60.32
C GLN A 28 -67.94 18.45 60.68
N ASN A 29 -67.89 17.82 61.86
CA ASN A 29 -66.77 16.99 62.30
C ASN A 29 -66.61 15.75 61.41
N ASP A 30 -67.71 15.10 61.03
CA ASP A 30 -67.70 13.94 60.13
C ASP A 30 -67.24 14.33 58.71
N THR A 31 -67.73 15.44 58.16
CA THR A 31 -67.25 16.00 56.88
C THR A 31 -65.78 16.37 56.95
N SER A 32 -65.33 16.98 58.05
CA SER A 32 -63.92 17.35 58.24
C SER A 32 -63.03 16.11 58.34
N ARG A 33 -63.46 15.08 59.08
CA ARG A 33 -62.75 13.80 59.18
C ARG A 33 -62.64 13.10 57.82
N GLN A 34 -63.72 13.07 57.05
CA GLN A 34 -63.70 12.52 55.69
C GLN A 34 -62.74 13.29 54.78
N ALA A 35 -62.79 14.62 54.80
CA ALA A 35 -61.87 15.46 54.03
C ALA A 35 -60.40 15.25 54.43
N HIS A 36 -60.11 15.05 55.73
CA HIS A 36 -58.78 14.69 56.20
C HIS A 36 -58.33 13.33 55.64
N ILE A 37 -59.18 12.30 55.70
CA ILE A 37 -58.88 10.97 55.16
C ILE A 37 -58.64 11.03 53.65
N ASP A 38 -59.50 11.73 52.91
CA ASP A 38 -59.37 11.85 51.45
C ASP A 38 -58.10 12.62 51.05
N THR A 39 -57.77 13.68 51.78
CA THR A 39 -56.53 14.45 51.56
C THR A 39 -55.29 13.60 51.83
N VAL A 40 -55.28 12.84 52.93
CA VAL A 40 -54.17 11.93 53.28
C VAL A 40 -54.02 10.84 52.22
N ASN A 41 -55.12 10.18 51.84
CA ASN A 41 -55.10 9.12 50.84
C ASN A 41 -54.63 9.65 49.48
N SER A 42 -55.12 10.82 49.07
CA SER A 42 -54.67 11.47 47.84
C SER A 42 -53.19 11.83 47.90
N ASN A 43 -52.70 12.34 49.04
CA ASN A 43 -51.30 12.70 49.23
C ASN A 43 -50.38 11.46 49.17
N ILE A 44 -50.75 10.37 49.85
CA ILE A 44 -50.05 9.08 49.81
C ILE A 44 -50.01 8.54 48.37
N ALA A 45 -51.13 8.59 47.64
CA ALA A 45 -51.19 8.16 46.25
C ALA A 45 -50.24 8.98 45.36
N CYS A 46 -50.23 10.31 45.49
CA CYS A 46 -49.32 11.18 44.74
C CYS A 46 -47.84 10.88 45.02
N TYR A 47 -47.46 10.59 46.27
CA TYR A 47 -46.10 10.15 46.60
C TYR A 47 -45.76 8.79 45.98
N GLY A 48 -46.72 7.86 45.98
CA GLY A 48 -46.58 6.56 45.33
C GLY A 48 -46.30 6.69 43.82
N ASP A 49 -47.10 7.52 43.14
CA ASP A 49 -46.96 7.82 41.71
C ASP A 49 -45.64 8.55 41.37
N LEU A 50 -45.22 9.49 42.22
CA LEU A 50 -43.94 10.19 42.04
C LEU A 50 -42.76 9.23 42.22
N ASN A 51 -42.76 8.42 43.28
CA ASN A 51 -41.68 7.48 43.55
C ASN A 51 -41.60 6.38 42.49
N SER A 52 -42.74 5.88 41.97
CA SER A 52 -42.73 4.92 40.86
C SER A 52 -42.18 5.55 39.58
N SER A 53 -42.59 6.79 39.25
CA SER A 53 -42.11 7.53 38.09
C SER A 53 -40.59 7.82 38.17
N LEU A 54 -40.10 8.26 39.32
CA LEU A 54 -38.66 8.51 39.56
C LEU A 54 -37.84 7.22 39.45
N ARG A 55 -38.32 6.11 40.02
CA ARG A 55 -37.66 4.79 39.88
C ARG A 55 -37.56 4.37 38.42
N GLN A 56 -38.64 4.52 37.66
CA GLN A 56 -38.65 4.20 36.24
C GLN A 56 -37.66 5.08 35.46
N LYS A 57 -37.63 6.40 35.73
CA LYS A 57 -36.69 7.32 35.08
C LYS A 57 -35.22 7.00 35.40
N VAL A 58 -34.90 6.75 36.66
CA VAL A 58 -33.55 6.31 37.10
C VAL A 58 -33.15 5.01 36.40
N GLN A 59 -34.04 4.01 36.37
CA GLN A 59 -33.79 2.75 35.68
C GLN A 59 -33.56 2.94 34.17
N ASN A 60 -34.35 3.79 33.52
CA ASN A 60 -34.17 4.11 32.10
C ASN A 60 -32.83 4.82 31.86
N SER A 61 -32.45 5.78 32.70
CA SER A 61 -31.16 6.47 32.61
C SER A 61 -29.98 5.50 32.75
N HIS A 62 -30.01 4.55 33.70
CA HIS A 62 -28.99 3.49 33.78
C HIS A 62 -28.88 2.69 32.47
N ARG A 63 -30.00 2.22 31.92
CA ARG A 63 -29.99 1.45 30.65
C ARG A 63 -29.39 2.25 29.49
N LEU A 64 -29.71 3.54 29.38
CA LEU A 64 -29.16 4.41 28.34
C LEU A 64 -27.65 4.61 28.52
N ILE A 65 -27.20 4.86 29.75
CA ILE A 65 -25.78 5.04 30.09
C ILE A 65 -25.00 3.76 29.77
N ASP A 66 -25.50 2.58 30.18
CA ASP A 66 -24.87 1.30 29.89
C ASP A 66 -24.74 1.04 28.38
N MET A 67 -25.78 1.37 27.60
CA MET A 67 -25.75 1.26 26.14
C MET A 67 -24.71 2.20 25.52
N LEU A 68 -24.64 3.46 25.95
CA LEU A 68 -23.71 4.45 25.42
C LEU A 68 -22.26 4.15 25.84
N ASN A 69 -22.03 3.66 27.07
CA ASN A 69 -20.71 3.18 27.53
C ASN A 69 -20.20 2.07 26.62
N ARG A 70 -21.01 1.02 26.40
CA ARG A 70 -20.64 -0.08 25.49
C ARG A 70 -20.32 0.42 24.08
N ARG A 71 -21.06 1.42 23.59
CA ARG A 71 -20.79 2.01 22.28
C ARG A 71 -19.48 2.81 22.26
N ALA A 72 -19.20 3.58 23.31
CA ALA A 72 -17.95 4.32 23.44
C ALA A 72 -16.73 3.37 23.46
N ASP A 73 -16.82 2.27 24.20
CA ASP A 73 -15.78 1.24 24.25
C ASP A 73 -15.57 0.58 22.87
N SER A 74 -16.67 0.23 22.19
CA SER A 74 -16.64 -0.33 20.82
C SER A 74 -15.98 0.63 19.83
N LEU A 75 -16.38 1.91 19.84
CA LEU A 75 -15.79 2.94 18.98
C LEU A 75 -14.30 3.09 19.24
N GLN A 76 -13.88 3.10 20.50
CA GLN A 76 -12.47 3.17 20.87
C GLN A 76 -11.67 1.98 20.31
N ALA A 77 -12.21 0.76 20.41
CA ALA A 77 -11.59 -0.42 19.79
C ALA A 77 -11.54 -0.31 18.26
N SER A 78 -12.61 0.18 17.62
CA SER A 78 -12.66 0.39 16.18
C SER A 78 -11.63 1.44 15.69
N ILE A 79 -11.41 2.51 16.45
CA ILE A 79 -10.35 3.50 16.20
C ILE A 79 -8.98 2.81 16.23
N GLN A 80 -8.68 2.04 17.29
CA GLN A 80 -7.41 1.30 17.42
C GLN A 80 -7.19 0.32 16.26
N HIS A 81 -8.21 -0.43 15.87
CA HIS A 81 -8.11 -1.33 14.71
C HIS A 81 -7.90 -0.57 13.39
N THR A 82 -8.50 0.61 13.23
CA THR A 82 -8.33 1.44 12.02
C THR A 82 -6.94 2.08 11.98
N GLN A 83 -6.38 2.49 13.12
CA GLN A 83 -4.97 2.89 13.25
C GLN A 83 -4.02 1.74 12.91
N GLY A 84 -4.30 0.52 13.35
CA GLY A 84 -3.55 -0.68 12.94
C GLY A 84 -3.58 -0.94 11.43
N SER A 85 -4.74 -0.72 10.80
CA SER A 85 -4.86 -0.78 9.33
C SER A 85 -4.05 0.31 8.64
N LEU A 86 -4.00 1.53 9.20
CA LEU A 86 -3.19 2.63 8.66
C LEU A 86 -1.69 2.31 8.73
N MET A 87 -1.20 1.80 9.86
CA MET A 87 0.20 1.38 9.99
C MET A 87 0.56 0.28 8.98
N SER A 88 -0.37 -0.64 8.73
CA SER A 88 -0.18 -1.69 7.72
C SER A 88 -0.06 -1.13 6.30
N LEU A 89 -0.87 -0.12 5.95
CA LEU A 89 -0.77 0.61 4.69
C LEU A 89 0.56 1.39 4.57
N GLU A 90 0.98 2.06 5.64
CA GLU A 90 2.25 2.81 5.68
C GLU A 90 3.46 1.88 5.50
N ALA A 91 3.45 0.72 6.15
CA ALA A 91 4.48 -0.30 5.96
C ALA A 91 4.51 -0.81 4.51
N ALA A 92 3.34 -1.12 3.93
CA ALA A 92 3.24 -1.56 2.54
C ALA A 92 3.71 -0.49 1.54
N HIS A 93 3.40 0.79 1.82
CA HIS A 93 3.86 1.93 1.01
C HIS A 93 5.39 2.07 1.06
N ARG A 94 5.98 2.09 2.26
CA ARG A 94 7.44 2.18 2.45
C ARG A 94 8.19 0.99 1.85
N ALA A 95 7.56 -0.19 1.82
CA ALA A 95 8.15 -1.37 1.19
C ALA A 95 8.33 -1.23 -0.34
N LYS A 96 7.68 -0.25 -1.00
CA LYS A 96 7.87 0.03 -2.44
C LYS A 96 9.08 0.89 -2.74
N ASP A 97 9.52 1.71 -1.79
CA ASP A 97 10.67 2.61 -2.00
C ASP A 97 11.97 1.87 -2.37
N PRO A 98 12.39 0.77 -1.69
CA PRO A 98 13.57 0.01 -2.12
C PRO A 98 13.41 -0.59 -3.52
N GLN A 99 12.21 -1.04 -3.87
CA GLN A 99 11.92 -1.65 -5.17
C GLN A 99 12.06 -0.60 -6.30
N ILE A 100 11.48 0.59 -6.12
CA ILE A 100 11.58 1.70 -7.08
C ILE A 100 13.05 2.10 -7.28
N GLN A 101 13.80 2.24 -6.19
CA GLN A 101 15.22 2.61 -6.28
C GLN A 101 16.08 1.55 -6.96
N LEU A 102 15.76 0.26 -6.77
CA LEU A 102 16.47 -0.82 -7.48
C LEU A 102 16.27 -0.71 -8.99
N VAL A 103 15.02 -0.51 -9.42
CA VAL A 103 14.68 -0.41 -10.85
C VAL A 103 15.32 0.82 -11.47
N GLN A 104 15.25 1.98 -10.80
CA GLN A 104 15.93 3.20 -11.23
C GLN A 104 17.44 2.98 -11.37
N TRP A 105 18.07 2.40 -10.36
CA TRP A 105 19.51 2.10 -10.41
C TRP A 105 19.85 1.14 -11.55
N ARG A 106 19.03 0.11 -11.81
CA ARG A 106 19.23 -0.82 -12.93
C ARG A 106 19.14 -0.10 -14.28
N MET A 107 18.18 0.81 -14.44
CA MET A 107 18.07 1.65 -15.64
C MET A 107 19.33 2.53 -15.80
N GLU A 108 19.75 3.23 -14.74
CA GLU A 108 20.96 4.06 -14.73
C GLU A 108 22.23 3.26 -15.05
N GLN A 109 22.36 2.03 -14.54
CA GLN A 109 23.51 1.18 -14.88
C GLN A 109 23.51 0.82 -16.37
N ARG A 110 22.34 0.55 -16.95
CA ARG A 110 22.22 0.19 -18.36
C ARG A 110 22.46 1.36 -19.30
N GLU A 111 22.22 2.60 -18.87
CA GLU A 111 22.63 3.81 -19.59
C GLU A 111 24.16 3.95 -19.71
N ARG A 112 24.95 3.27 -18.87
CA ARG A 112 26.42 3.29 -18.89
C ARG A 112 27.04 2.28 -19.86
N ARG A 113 26.22 1.58 -20.65
CA ARG A 113 26.73 0.64 -21.66
C ARG A 113 27.53 1.36 -22.73
N PRO A 114 28.46 0.64 -23.40
CA PRO A 114 29.05 1.12 -24.64
C PRO A 114 27.96 1.54 -25.64
N LEU A 115 28.17 2.64 -26.37
CA LEU A 115 27.16 3.24 -27.25
C LEU A 115 26.57 2.25 -28.26
N ARG A 116 27.38 1.30 -28.75
CA ARG A 116 26.95 0.26 -29.71
C ARG A 116 26.04 -0.81 -29.09
N GLU A 117 26.06 -0.93 -27.76
CA GLU A 117 25.25 -1.87 -26.97
C GLU A 117 24.07 -1.17 -26.28
N GLN A 118 23.95 0.15 -26.43
CA GLN A 118 22.83 0.93 -25.93
C GLN A 118 21.65 0.80 -26.90
N VAL A 119 20.87 -0.25 -26.70
CA VAL A 119 19.72 -0.60 -27.54
C VAL A 119 18.45 -0.67 -26.72
N ARG A 120 17.36 -0.24 -27.34
CA ARG A 120 16.01 -0.35 -26.78
C ARG A 120 15.53 -1.79 -26.82
N ASP A 121 15.83 -2.55 -25.78
CA ASP A 121 15.49 -3.98 -25.69
C ASP A 121 14.28 -4.26 -24.78
N HIS A 122 13.88 -5.54 -24.72
CA HIS A 122 12.79 -6.00 -23.88
C HIS A 122 13.04 -5.75 -22.38
N THR A 123 14.29 -5.76 -21.93
CA THR A 123 14.64 -5.50 -20.53
C THR A 123 14.39 -4.03 -20.16
N GLU A 124 14.74 -3.08 -21.05
CA GLU A 124 14.43 -1.66 -20.79
C GLU A 124 12.93 -1.41 -20.67
N VAL A 125 12.14 -1.98 -21.59
CA VAL A 125 10.68 -1.85 -21.58
C VAL A 125 10.08 -2.45 -20.30
N THR A 126 10.55 -3.62 -19.87
CA THR A 126 10.02 -4.26 -18.65
C THR A 126 10.46 -3.56 -17.36
N LEU A 127 11.66 -2.97 -17.31
CA LEU A 127 12.10 -2.14 -16.18
C LEU A 127 11.27 -0.86 -16.05
N GLU A 128 10.96 -0.18 -17.16
CA GLU A 128 10.08 0.98 -17.14
C GLU A 128 8.66 0.64 -16.68
N GLN A 129 8.09 -0.45 -17.22
CA GLN A 129 6.78 -0.94 -16.80
C GLN A 129 6.77 -1.31 -15.31
N GLU A 130 7.84 -1.90 -14.78
CA GLU A 130 7.99 -2.18 -13.35
C GLU A 130 8.00 -0.89 -12.54
N LYS A 131 8.80 0.12 -12.94
CA LYS A 131 8.85 1.43 -12.29
C LYS A 131 7.48 2.11 -12.25
N ASP A 132 6.81 2.18 -13.40
CA ASP A 132 5.50 2.83 -13.52
C ASP A 132 4.45 2.13 -12.65
N LEU A 133 4.44 0.79 -12.65
CA LEU A 133 3.55 0.01 -11.80
C LEU A 133 3.84 0.24 -10.32
N LEU A 134 5.10 0.25 -9.90
CA LEU A 134 5.48 0.51 -8.51
C LEU A 134 5.02 1.91 -8.07
N CYS A 135 5.24 2.94 -8.88
CA CYS A 135 4.73 4.29 -8.64
C CYS A 135 3.19 4.32 -8.54
N GLU A 136 2.49 3.59 -9.42
CA GLU A 136 1.04 3.50 -9.36
C GLU A 136 0.54 2.81 -8.07
N THR A 137 1.20 1.73 -7.65
CA THR A 137 0.86 1.04 -6.39
C THR A 137 1.10 1.94 -5.18
N GLN A 138 2.19 2.73 -5.18
CA GLN A 138 2.49 3.69 -4.13
C GLN A 138 1.40 4.78 -4.03
N ARG A 139 0.93 5.28 -5.19
CA ARG A 139 -0.19 6.23 -5.26
C ARG A 139 -1.50 5.63 -4.73
N LYS A 140 -1.82 4.38 -5.09
CA LYS A 140 -3.02 3.66 -4.59
C LYS A 140 -2.99 3.49 -3.08
N LEU A 141 -1.83 3.12 -2.51
CA LEU A 141 -1.63 2.99 -1.07
C LEU A 141 -1.73 4.34 -0.35
N SER A 142 -1.13 5.40 -0.90
CA SER A 142 -1.25 6.77 -0.37
C SER A 142 -2.70 7.25 -0.30
N GLU A 143 -3.50 6.98 -1.34
CA GLU A 143 -4.92 7.34 -1.35
C GLU A 143 -5.73 6.53 -0.34
N ALA A 144 -5.44 5.23 -0.17
CA ALA A 144 -6.05 4.42 0.89
C ALA A 144 -5.67 4.93 2.30
N MET A 145 -4.42 5.37 2.51
CA MET A 145 -3.98 5.99 3.76
C MET A 145 -4.77 7.27 4.06
N ARG A 146 -4.98 8.12 3.05
CA ARG A 146 -5.76 9.36 3.20
C ARG A 146 -7.21 9.06 3.61
N ARG A 147 -7.87 8.11 2.93
CA ARG A 147 -9.23 7.66 3.26
C ARG A 147 -9.31 7.07 4.68
N THR A 148 -8.32 6.29 5.08
CA THR A 148 -8.24 5.69 6.42
C THR A 148 -8.05 6.75 7.51
N LYS A 149 -7.21 7.76 7.29
CA LYS A 149 -7.03 8.91 8.21
C LYS A 149 -8.34 9.69 8.37
N ALA A 150 -9.07 9.94 7.28
CA ALA A 150 -10.38 10.60 7.36
C ALA A 150 -11.38 9.79 8.19
N MET A 151 -11.44 8.47 7.99
CA MET A 151 -12.31 7.59 8.78
C MET A 151 -11.95 7.57 10.27
N ILE A 152 -10.66 7.63 10.62
CA ILE A 152 -10.23 7.78 12.02
C ILE A 152 -10.81 9.06 12.62
N GLY A 153 -10.69 10.19 11.92
CA GLY A 153 -11.26 11.47 12.38
C GLY A 153 -12.79 11.44 12.52
N GLU A 154 -13.50 10.75 11.62
CA GLU A 154 -14.95 10.56 11.75
C GLU A 154 -15.34 9.73 12.98
N LEU A 155 -14.59 8.65 13.26
CA LEU A 155 -14.81 7.82 14.45
C LEU A 155 -14.48 8.56 15.74
N GLU A 156 -13.41 9.35 15.77
CA GLU A 156 -13.02 10.19 16.91
C GLU A 156 -14.09 11.25 17.21
N THR A 157 -14.60 11.91 16.17
CA THR A 157 -15.72 12.85 16.28
C THR A 157 -16.95 12.14 16.87
N LYS A 158 -17.27 10.94 16.36
CA LYS A 158 -18.44 10.21 16.84
C LYS A 158 -18.28 9.71 18.28
N LEU A 159 -17.07 9.33 18.68
CA LEU A 159 -16.74 8.98 20.05
C LEU A 159 -16.91 10.18 21.00
N ALA A 160 -16.47 11.37 20.58
CA ALA A 160 -16.65 12.59 21.36
C ALA A 160 -18.14 12.91 21.56
N GLU A 161 -18.96 12.79 20.52
CA GLU A 161 -20.42 12.98 20.62
C GLU A 161 -21.07 12.00 21.61
N VAL A 162 -20.71 10.71 21.55
CA VAL A 162 -21.27 9.68 22.45
C VAL A 162 -20.82 9.92 23.90
N ARG A 163 -19.55 10.31 24.12
CA ARG A 163 -19.04 10.64 25.46
C ARG A 163 -19.72 11.87 26.04
N HIS A 164 -19.93 12.90 25.23
CA HIS A 164 -20.66 14.09 25.66
C HIS A 164 -22.11 13.78 26.07
N ASP A 165 -22.81 12.94 25.29
CA ASP A 165 -24.16 12.50 25.66
C ASP A 165 -24.18 11.67 26.95
N LEU A 166 -23.14 10.85 27.15
CA LEU A 166 -22.93 10.05 28.34
C LEU A 166 -22.73 10.92 29.59
N ASP A 167 -21.91 11.98 29.50
CA ASP A 167 -21.66 12.92 30.59
C ASP A 167 -22.95 13.63 31.02
N HIS A 168 -23.72 14.14 30.06
CA HIS A 168 -25.03 14.75 30.33
C HIS A 168 -26.01 13.78 31.00
N LYS A 169 -26.03 12.52 30.54
CA LYS A 169 -26.92 11.50 31.12
C LYS A 169 -26.48 11.07 32.51
N ASN A 170 -25.17 10.97 32.79
CA ASN A 170 -24.63 10.70 34.12
C ASN A 170 -24.98 11.82 35.11
N GLN A 171 -24.81 13.08 34.70
CA GLN A 171 -25.20 14.22 35.52
C GLN A 171 -26.69 14.20 35.84
N ALA A 172 -27.54 13.99 34.82
CA ALA A 172 -28.98 13.88 35.00
C ALA A 172 -29.37 12.72 35.92
N LEU A 173 -28.73 11.55 35.77
CA LEU A 173 -28.94 10.40 36.64
C LEU A 173 -28.61 10.73 38.11
N GLY A 174 -27.48 11.40 38.38
CA GLY A 174 -27.10 11.78 39.75
C GLY A 174 -28.12 12.72 40.43
N VAL A 175 -28.71 13.64 39.65
CA VAL A 175 -29.82 14.49 40.11
C VAL A 175 -31.08 13.64 40.36
N ASP A 176 -31.48 12.80 39.41
CA ASP A 176 -32.68 11.97 39.50
C ASP A 176 -32.60 10.99 40.68
N GLU A 177 -31.43 10.41 40.95
CA GLU A 177 -31.19 9.58 42.14
C GLU A 177 -31.32 10.37 43.45
N THR A 178 -30.83 11.61 43.48
CA THR A 178 -30.95 12.48 44.65
C THR A 178 -32.41 12.85 44.91
N CYS A 179 -33.15 13.16 43.85
CA CYS A 179 -34.61 13.36 43.91
C CYS A 179 -35.31 12.11 44.43
N LEU A 180 -34.96 10.91 43.92
CA LEU A 180 -35.54 9.65 44.34
C LEU A 180 -35.29 9.36 45.84
N ARG A 181 -34.05 9.52 46.31
CA ARG A 181 -33.69 9.36 47.73
C ARG A 181 -34.46 10.34 48.61
N THR A 182 -34.55 11.60 48.19
CA THR A 182 -35.25 12.65 48.94
C THR A 182 -36.76 12.39 49.00
N ALA A 183 -37.38 12.03 47.87
CA ALA A 183 -38.80 11.70 47.80
C ALA A 183 -39.14 10.48 48.67
N GLN A 184 -38.27 9.46 48.70
CA GLN A 184 -38.44 8.28 49.55
C GLN A 184 -38.38 8.64 51.04
N ARG A 185 -37.42 9.47 51.44
CA ARG A 185 -37.30 9.94 52.83
C ARG A 185 -38.53 10.74 53.25
N SER A 186 -38.99 11.66 52.41
CA SER A 186 -40.20 12.45 52.69
C SER A 186 -41.45 11.58 52.76
N TYR A 187 -41.60 10.60 51.87
CA TYR A 187 -42.71 9.65 51.90
C TYR A 187 -42.74 8.83 53.20
N GLN A 188 -41.59 8.32 53.64
CA GLN A 188 -41.48 7.58 54.91
C GLN A 188 -41.94 8.43 56.10
N LEU A 189 -41.51 9.69 56.17
CA LEU A 189 -41.92 10.62 57.23
C LEU A 189 -43.43 10.92 57.24
N VAL A 190 -44.03 11.04 56.05
CA VAL A 190 -45.49 11.28 55.90
C VAL A 190 -46.28 10.04 56.33
N VAL A 191 -45.86 8.86 55.90
CA VAL A 191 -46.52 7.59 56.27
C VAL A 191 -46.39 7.31 57.77
N GLU A 192 -45.23 7.56 58.38
CA GLU A 192 -45.00 7.36 59.82
C GLU A 192 -45.83 8.30 60.70
N ARG A 193 -46.00 9.57 60.29
CA ARG A 193 -46.79 10.56 61.04
C ARG A 193 -48.30 10.35 60.96
N ILE A 194 -48.80 9.66 59.93
CA ILE A 194 -50.22 9.58 59.61
C ILE A 194 -50.78 8.17 59.87
N ARG A 195 -50.12 7.34 60.70
CA ARG A 195 -50.56 5.97 61.01
C ARG A 195 -52.05 5.93 61.44
N PRO A 196 -52.98 5.36 60.64
CA PRO A 196 -54.37 5.21 61.05
C PRO A 196 -54.53 3.94 61.90
N GLN A 197 -55.33 4.02 62.97
CA GLN A 197 -55.96 2.83 63.53
C GLN A 197 -56.88 2.22 62.45
N SER A 198 -56.72 0.93 62.25
CA SER A 198 -57.41 0.11 61.25
C SER A 198 -58.94 0.20 61.37
N SER A 199 -59.62 0.47 60.25
CA SER A 199 -60.85 -0.25 59.91
C SER A 199 -61.12 -0.23 58.40
N PRO A 200 -61.68 -1.31 57.82
CA PRO A 200 -61.63 -1.58 56.40
C PRO A 200 -62.88 -1.07 55.65
N GLY A 201 -62.65 -0.62 54.42
CA GLY A 201 -63.67 -0.55 53.38
C GLY A 201 -64.18 0.85 53.11
N SER A 202 -63.66 1.47 52.07
CA SER A 202 -64.52 2.22 51.15
C SER A 202 -63.89 2.31 49.76
N ARG A 203 -64.73 2.08 48.76
CA ARG A 203 -64.38 1.96 47.34
C ARG A 203 -64.00 3.33 46.79
N SER A 204 -62.86 3.41 46.08
CA SER A 204 -62.48 4.59 45.29
C SER A 204 -63.55 4.91 44.25
N ALA A 205 -64.21 6.04 44.41
CA ALA A 205 -64.96 6.70 43.34
C ALA A 205 -63.96 7.37 42.39
N ARG A 206 -63.85 6.82 41.19
CA ARG A 206 -63.08 7.36 40.07
C ARG A 206 -63.82 8.58 39.53
N GLY A 207 -63.43 9.77 39.97
CA GLY A 207 -63.93 11.04 39.44
C GLY A 207 -63.44 11.23 38.01
N GLY A 208 -64.34 11.04 37.04
CA GLY A 208 -64.11 11.34 35.64
C GLY A 208 -64.12 12.85 35.39
N ALA A 209 -62.99 13.40 34.99
CA ALA A 209 -62.93 14.70 34.33
C ALA A 209 -62.98 14.47 32.82
N ARG A 210 -64.14 14.71 32.21
CA ARG A 210 -64.30 14.88 30.77
C ARG A 210 -64.06 16.34 30.41
N GLY A 211 -63.30 16.56 29.34
CA GLY A 211 -63.40 17.76 28.50
C GLY A 211 -62.25 18.76 28.62
N ALA A 212 -61.19 18.55 27.83
CA ALA A 212 -60.45 19.65 27.19
C ALA A 212 -59.67 19.08 25.99
N HIS A 213 -60.03 19.51 24.78
CA HIS A 213 -59.30 19.21 23.55
C HIS A 213 -57.99 20.02 23.53
N GLY A 214 -56.91 19.39 23.97
CA GLY A 214 -55.54 19.84 23.89
C GLY A 214 -54.64 18.78 24.54
N PRO A 215 -53.41 18.54 24.06
CA PRO A 215 -52.53 17.57 24.70
C PRO A 215 -52.33 17.97 26.17
N SER A 216 -52.68 17.06 27.08
CA SER A 216 -52.49 17.29 28.51
C SER A 216 -50.99 17.49 28.80
N PRO A 217 -50.57 18.38 29.71
CA PRO A 217 -49.14 18.57 30.08
C PRO A 217 -48.42 17.26 30.46
N LEU A 218 -49.17 16.27 30.97
CA LEU A 218 -48.66 14.92 31.24
C LEU A 218 -48.32 14.11 29.99
N GLN A 219 -49.03 14.33 28.87
CA GLN A 219 -48.73 13.68 27.59
C GLN A 219 -47.47 14.29 26.94
N GLU A 220 -47.27 15.60 27.08
CA GLU A 220 -46.09 16.28 26.55
C GLU A 220 -44.81 15.86 27.29
N THR A 221 -44.85 15.74 28.62
CA THR A 221 -43.72 15.27 29.43
C THR A 221 -43.32 13.83 29.13
N GLN A 222 -44.29 12.93 28.91
CA GLN A 222 -44.02 11.56 28.45
C GLN A 222 -43.38 11.54 27.06
N ARG A 223 -43.83 12.39 26.14
CA ARG A 223 -43.24 12.52 24.80
C ARG A 223 -41.78 12.97 24.87
N ASN A 224 -41.45 13.90 25.76
CA ASN A 224 -40.07 14.39 25.92
C ASN A 224 -39.12 13.30 26.43
N GLU A 225 -39.57 12.47 27.38
CA GLU A 225 -38.78 11.34 27.87
C GLU A 225 -38.58 10.27 26.77
N LEU A 226 -39.62 9.99 25.98
CA LEU A 226 -39.49 9.11 24.82
C LEU A 226 -38.51 9.66 23.79
N TYR A 227 -38.55 10.96 23.52
CA TYR A 227 -37.62 11.62 22.60
C TYR A 227 -36.17 11.48 23.09
N ARG A 228 -35.90 11.75 24.37
CA ARG A 228 -34.58 11.56 24.98
C ARG A 228 -34.05 10.13 24.82
N GLN A 229 -34.90 9.13 25.01
CA GLN A 229 -34.52 7.73 24.82
C GLN A 229 -34.24 7.42 23.33
N GLN A 230 -35.08 7.91 22.42
CA GLN A 230 -34.91 7.74 20.99
C GLN A 230 -33.63 8.42 20.47
N GLU A 231 -33.26 9.59 20.98
CA GLU A 231 -32.01 10.26 20.60
C GLU A 231 -30.77 9.47 20.97
N ALA A 232 -30.75 8.87 22.17
CA ALA A 232 -29.66 7.99 22.60
C ALA A 232 -29.56 6.75 21.70
N VAL A 233 -30.70 6.15 21.34
CA VAL A 233 -30.76 5.02 20.41
C VAL A 233 -30.27 5.43 19.02
N ARG A 234 -30.69 6.59 18.50
CA ARG A 234 -30.23 7.15 17.22
C ARG A 234 -28.73 7.41 17.22
N SER A 235 -28.19 7.95 18.31
CA SER A 235 -26.74 8.17 18.46
C SER A 235 -25.97 6.84 18.43
N ASN A 236 -26.46 5.83 19.17
CA ASN A 236 -25.91 4.48 19.17
C ASN A 236 -25.95 3.82 17.78
N GLN A 237 -27.06 3.93 17.05
CA GLN A 237 -27.20 3.41 15.68
C GLN A 237 -26.28 4.12 14.70
N GLY A 238 -26.19 5.46 14.77
CA GLY A 238 -25.28 6.24 13.93
C GLY A 238 -23.81 5.87 14.15
N ALA A 239 -23.41 5.63 15.40
CA ALA A 239 -22.09 5.14 15.73
C ALA A 239 -21.83 3.72 15.19
N ALA A 240 -22.80 2.81 15.34
CA ALA A 240 -22.71 1.46 14.78
C ALA A 240 -22.51 1.46 13.25
N SER A 241 -23.23 2.33 12.54
CA SER A 241 -23.10 2.48 11.09
C SER A 241 -21.70 2.96 10.69
N LYS A 242 -21.12 3.90 11.43
CA LYS A 242 -19.74 4.37 11.20
C LYS A 242 -18.70 3.28 11.46
N GLU A 243 -18.89 2.47 12.50
CA GLU A 243 -17.99 1.33 12.76
C GLU A 243 -18.05 0.27 11.67
N GLU A 244 -19.23 -0.02 11.13
CA GLU A 244 -19.36 -0.96 10.01
C GLU A 244 -18.67 -0.42 8.75
N ALA A 245 -18.83 0.87 8.45
CA ALA A 245 -18.10 1.52 7.35
C ALA A 245 -16.58 1.46 7.56
N ALA A 246 -16.10 1.68 8.79
CA ALA A 246 -14.68 1.56 9.12
C ALA A 246 -14.18 0.11 8.96
N LYS A 247 -14.98 -0.88 9.35
CA LYS A 247 -14.66 -2.30 9.16
C LYS A 247 -14.54 -2.65 7.67
N ALA A 248 -15.51 -2.24 6.86
CA ALA A 248 -15.47 -2.44 5.41
C ALA A 248 -14.21 -1.79 4.79
N LEU A 249 -13.86 -0.58 5.21
CA LEU A 249 -12.65 0.10 4.76
C LEU A 249 -11.37 -0.65 5.16
N ARG A 250 -11.29 -1.20 6.38
CA ARG A 250 -10.15 -2.02 6.80
C ARG A 250 -9.99 -3.28 5.94
N ASP A 251 -11.10 -3.91 5.56
CA ASP A 251 -11.06 -5.08 4.69
C ASP A 251 -10.69 -4.71 3.24
N GLU A 252 -11.16 -3.57 2.73
CA GLU A 252 -10.69 -3.00 1.46
C GLU A 252 -9.17 -2.73 1.50
N ASN A 253 -8.67 -2.14 2.59
CA ASN A 253 -7.25 -1.86 2.77
C ASN A 253 -6.40 -3.14 2.71
N LYS A 254 -6.82 -4.23 3.38
CA LYS A 254 -6.14 -5.52 3.30
C LYS A 254 -6.10 -6.05 1.86
N GLN A 255 -7.20 -5.94 1.12
CA GLN A 255 -7.26 -6.35 -0.28
C GLN A 255 -6.34 -5.52 -1.16
N ILE A 256 -6.32 -4.19 -0.98
CA ILE A 256 -5.44 -3.28 -1.73
C ILE A 256 -3.97 -3.62 -1.46
N ILE A 257 -3.59 -3.83 -0.20
CA ILE A 257 -2.22 -4.23 0.17
C ILE A 257 -1.83 -5.52 -0.55
N SER A 258 -2.67 -6.56 -0.46
CA SER A 258 -2.41 -7.86 -1.10
C SER A 258 -2.31 -7.75 -2.63
N ARG A 259 -3.22 -7.01 -3.28
CA ARG A 259 -3.20 -6.78 -4.74
C ARG A 259 -1.96 -5.99 -5.18
N CYS A 260 -1.60 -4.94 -4.45
CA CYS A 260 -0.41 -4.14 -4.74
C CYS A 260 0.88 -4.95 -4.56
N GLN A 261 0.93 -5.80 -3.54
CA GLN A 261 2.08 -6.67 -3.31
C GLN A 261 2.23 -7.67 -4.46
N LYS A 262 1.16 -8.37 -4.83
CA LYS A 262 1.17 -9.32 -5.96
C LYS A 262 1.59 -8.63 -7.27
N ALA A 263 1.01 -7.47 -7.58
CA ALA A 263 1.35 -6.74 -8.81
C ALA A 263 2.84 -6.35 -8.85
N ALA A 264 3.40 -5.88 -7.73
CA ALA A 264 4.82 -5.57 -7.62
C ALA A 264 5.71 -6.80 -7.79
N ASP A 265 5.36 -7.93 -7.16
CA ASP A 265 6.12 -9.17 -7.26
C ASP A 265 6.09 -9.74 -8.69
N ASP A 266 4.92 -9.70 -9.34
CA ASP A 266 4.76 -10.12 -10.73
C ASP A 266 5.59 -9.25 -11.68
N ALA A 267 5.68 -7.93 -11.44
CA ALA A 267 6.48 -7.03 -12.25
C ALA A 267 7.99 -7.22 -12.05
N ALA A 268 8.43 -7.37 -10.80
CA ALA A 268 9.83 -7.68 -10.49
C ALA A 268 10.26 -9.03 -11.11
N SER A 269 9.37 -10.03 -11.08
CA SER A 269 9.65 -11.32 -11.74
C SER A 269 9.75 -11.19 -13.26
N ARG A 270 8.94 -10.32 -13.89
CA ARG A 270 9.00 -10.10 -15.35
C ARG A 270 10.31 -9.42 -15.75
N SER A 271 10.72 -8.36 -15.07
CA SER A 271 11.96 -7.65 -15.37
C SER A 271 13.20 -8.50 -15.09
N GLU A 272 13.18 -9.29 -14.00
CA GLU A 272 14.26 -10.23 -13.69
C GLU A 272 14.38 -11.34 -14.73
N LYS A 273 13.26 -11.86 -15.24
CA LYS A 273 13.25 -12.83 -16.34
C LYS A 273 13.81 -12.22 -17.63
N ALA A 274 13.35 -11.02 -18.00
CA ALA A 274 13.86 -10.32 -19.18
C ALA A 274 15.38 -10.07 -19.11
N LEU A 275 15.88 -9.70 -17.93
CA LEU A 275 17.31 -9.53 -17.69
C LEU A 275 18.09 -10.85 -17.83
N GLN A 276 17.56 -11.96 -17.32
CA GLN A 276 18.17 -13.29 -17.49
C GLN A 276 18.22 -13.74 -18.95
N GLU A 277 17.14 -13.52 -19.71
CA GLU A 277 17.09 -13.80 -21.15
C GLU A 277 18.13 -12.96 -21.89
N ARG A 278 18.21 -11.65 -21.59
CA ARG A 278 19.21 -10.76 -22.19
C ARG A 278 20.65 -11.18 -21.91
N ILE A 279 20.94 -11.59 -20.68
CA ILE A 279 22.25 -12.13 -20.30
C ILE A 279 22.57 -13.38 -21.14
N SER A 280 21.64 -14.32 -21.25
CA SER A 280 21.82 -15.55 -22.04
C SER A 280 22.12 -15.24 -23.52
N GLU A 281 21.37 -14.30 -24.11
CA GLU A 281 21.60 -13.82 -25.48
C GLU A 281 23.00 -13.19 -25.65
N ALA A 282 23.36 -12.25 -24.76
CA ALA A 282 24.64 -11.56 -24.81
C ALA A 282 25.82 -12.54 -24.70
N GLN A 283 25.69 -13.57 -23.86
CA GLN A 283 26.67 -14.63 -23.74
C GLN A 283 26.79 -15.50 -25.00
N GLN A 284 25.67 -15.84 -25.64
CA GLN A 284 25.70 -16.60 -26.88
C GLN A 284 26.43 -15.81 -27.97
N VAL A 285 26.14 -14.50 -28.09
CA VAL A 285 26.81 -13.62 -29.05
C VAL A 285 28.29 -13.49 -28.72
N ARG A 286 28.66 -13.32 -27.44
CA ARG A 286 30.07 -13.28 -27.00
C ARG A 286 30.84 -14.53 -27.43
N ARG A 287 30.29 -15.72 -27.17
CA ARG A 287 30.92 -17.00 -27.59
C ARG A 287 31.07 -17.11 -29.12
N ARG A 288 30.12 -16.59 -29.89
CA ARG A 288 30.22 -16.55 -31.36
C ARG A 288 31.34 -15.61 -31.81
N LEU A 289 31.44 -14.41 -31.23
CA LEU A 289 32.52 -13.46 -31.52
C LEU A 289 33.90 -14.04 -31.18
N GLU A 290 34.03 -14.72 -30.04
CA GLU A 290 35.26 -15.44 -29.65
C GLU A 290 35.61 -16.58 -30.64
N GLY A 291 34.60 -17.27 -31.17
CA GLY A 291 34.76 -18.27 -32.24
C GLY A 291 35.30 -17.65 -33.53
N GLU A 292 34.60 -16.64 -34.06
CA GLU A 292 34.99 -15.93 -35.29
C GLU A 292 36.38 -15.29 -35.17
N LEU A 293 36.75 -14.78 -34.00
CA LEU A 293 38.07 -14.22 -33.75
C LEU A 293 39.16 -15.30 -33.83
N ARG A 294 38.90 -16.51 -33.30
CA ARG A 294 39.83 -17.64 -33.41
C ARG A 294 39.98 -18.10 -34.86
N GLU A 295 38.88 -18.24 -35.59
CA GLU A 295 38.91 -18.60 -37.01
C GLU A 295 39.64 -17.56 -37.86
N THR A 296 39.41 -16.26 -37.61
CA THR A 296 40.10 -15.17 -38.30
C THR A 296 41.60 -15.18 -38.00
N ASN A 297 42.00 -15.44 -36.76
CA ASN A 297 43.42 -15.62 -36.42
C ASN A 297 44.05 -16.82 -37.15
N GLY A 298 43.34 -17.96 -37.22
CA GLY A 298 43.80 -19.11 -37.99
C GLY A 298 44.03 -18.77 -39.47
N LYS A 299 43.07 -18.10 -40.12
CA LYS A 299 43.22 -17.64 -41.51
C LYS A 299 44.37 -16.65 -41.71
N ILE A 300 44.62 -15.78 -40.73
CA ILE A 300 45.77 -14.87 -40.75
C ILE A 300 47.08 -15.67 -40.75
N ASP A 301 47.19 -16.69 -39.90
CA ASP A 301 48.38 -17.51 -39.80
C ASP A 301 48.59 -18.37 -41.05
N ASP A 302 47.52 -18.96 -41.61
CA ASP A 302 47.55 -19.67 -42.89
C ASP A 302 47.99 -18.75 -44.04
N THR A 303 47.42 -17.55 -44.13
CA THR A 303 47.78 -16.57 -45.18
C THR A 303 49.24 -16.15 -45.05
N LYS A 304 49.73 -15.92 -43.84
CA LYS A 304 51.16 -15.63 -43.61
C LYS A 304 52.07 -16.78 -44.03
N HIS A 305 51.63 -18.02 -43.81
CA HIS A 305 52.37 -19.19 -44.24
C HIS A 305 52.44 -19.27 -45.77
N THR A 306 51.30 -19.18 -46.46
CA THR A 306 51.25 -19.14 -47.93
C THR A 306 52.10 -17.99 -48.49
N MET A 307 52.03 -16.79 -47.90
CA MET A 307 52.89 -15.67 -48.30
C MET A 307 54.39 -15.98 -48.19
N SER A 308 54.79 -16.72 -47.16
CA SER A 308 56.18 -17.14 -47.00
C SER A 308 56.60 -18.16 -48.06
N GLU A 309 55.71 -19.09 -48.43
CA GLU A 309 55.94 -20.08 -49.49
C GLU A 309 56.01 -19.41 -50.87
N THR A 310 55.05 -18.55 -51.20
CA THR A 310 55.02 -17.76 -52.45
C THR A 310 56.30 -16.94 -52.58
N ARG A 311 56.75 -16.28 -51.50
CA ARG A 311 58.01 -15.52 -51.50
C ARG A 311 59.24 -16.41 -51.72
N ALA A 312 59.27 -17.62 -51.15
CA ALA A 312 60.35 -18.58 -51.38
C ALA A 312 60.37 -19.06 -52.85
N GLN A 313 59.20 -19.29 -53.45
CA GLN A 313 59.07 -19.66 -54.85
C GLN A 313 59.51 -18.54 -55.80
N ILE A 314 59.10 -17.29 -55.55
CA ILE A 314 59.59 -16.12 -56.30
C ILE A 314 61.12 -16.09 -56.29
N LYS A 315 61.73 -16.23 -55.10
CA LYS A 315 63.19 -16.26 -54.95
C LYS A 315 63.84 -17.42 -55.70
N SER A 316 63.19 -18.58 -55.75
CA SER A 316 63.71 -19.75 -56.48
C SER A 316 63.76 -19.56 -58.00
N LEU A 317 62.95 -18.64 -58.55
CA LEU A 317 62.93 -18.33 -59.98
C LEU A 317 64.00 -17.31 -60.40
N GLU A 318 64.60 -16.57 -59.45
CA GLU A 318 65.62 -15.54 -59.73
C GLU A 318 66.84 -16.13 -60.47
N GLU A 319 67.40 -17.24 -59.97
CA GLU A 319 68.60 -17.86 -60.56
C GLU A 319 68.34 -18.44 -61.96
N PRO A 320 67.26 -19.19 -62.23
CA PRO A 320 66.88 -19.59 -63.59
C PRO A 320 66.64 -18.41 -64.54
N MET A 321 66.05 -17.30 -64.06
CA MET A 321 65.88 -16.07 -64.87
C MET A 321 67.22 -15.45 -65.25
N ASP A 322 68.13 -15.33 -64.28
CA ASP A 322 69.47 -14.79 -64.51
C ASP A 322 70.27 -15.69 -65.44
N MET A 323 70.16 -17.02 -65.28
CA MET A 323 70.81 -18.00 -66.15
C MET A 323 70.30 -17.88 -67.59
N THR A 324 68.99 -17.87 -67.84
CA THR A 324 68.44 -17.73 -69.20
C THR A 324 68.80 -16.39 -69.85
N THR A 325 68.81 -15.31 -69.06
CA THR A 325 69.22 -13.97 -69.49
C THR A 325 70.71 -13.93 -69.86
N THR A 326 71.56 -14.49 -69.02
CA THR A 326 73.02 -14.57 -69.20
C THR A 326 73.38 -15.43 -70.42
N CYS A 327 72.79 -16.62 -70.55
CA CYS A 327 72.98 -17.49 -71.70
C CYS A 327 72.56 -16.81 -73.01
N SER A 328 71.42 -16.11 -73.02
CA SER A 328 70.99 -15.31 -74.16
C SER A 328 72.00 -14.20 -74.50
N SER A 329 72.57 -13.54 -73.50
CA SER A 329 73.59 -12.50 -73.68
C SER A 329 74.87 -13.05 -74.32
N TYR A 330 75.42 -14.16 -73.80
CA TYR A 330 76.61 -14.78 -74.38
C TYR A 330 76.41 -15.24 -75.82
N ARG A 331 75.23 -15.79 -76.16
CA ARG A 331 74.95 -16.21 -77.55
C ARG A 331 74.87 -15.04 -78.52
N LYS A 332 74.47 -13.84 -78.05
CA LYS A 332 74.48 -12.62 -78.87
C LYS A 332 75.89 -12.15 -79.25
N GLN A 333 76.91 -12.57 -78.52
CA GLN A 333 78.32 -12.19 -78.75
C GLN A 333 79.03 -13.05 -79.82
N ARG A 334 78.34 -14.03 -80.40
CA ARG A 334 78.89 -14.87 -81.48
C ARG A 334 79.22 -14.03 -82.72
N ALA A 335 80.28 -14.40 -83.43
CA ALA A 335 80.65 -13.79 -84.70
C ALA A 335 79.48 -13.82 -85.71
N THR A 336 79.39 -12.82 -86.58
CA THR A 336 78.23 -12.59 -87.47
C THR A 336 77.83 -13.81 -88.29
N ARG A 337 78.79 -14.61 -88.74
CA ARG A 337 78.55 -15.83 -89.54
C ARG A 337 77.93 -16.98 -88.73
N GLU A 338 78.18 -17.02 -87.42
CA GLU A 338 77.68 -18.04 -86.49
C GLU A 338 76.40 -17.60 -85.75
N HIS A 339 75.83 -16.45 -86.16
CA HIS A 339 74.61 -15.89 -85.60
C HIS A 339 73.36 -16.53 -86.22
N ILE A 340 73.22 -17.84 -86.01
CA ILE A 340 72.14 -18.66 -86.55
C ILE A 340 71.01 -18.85 -85.54
N ARG A 341 69.78 -19.09 -86.03
CA ARG A 341 68.68 -19.60 -85.21
C ARG A 341 68.80 -21.10 -85.07
N ASP A 342 69.35 -21.53 -83.94
CA ASP A 342 69.46 -22.94 -83.58
C ASP A 342 68.40 -23.35 -82.54
N PRO A 343 68.17 -24.66 -82.34
CA PRO A 343 67.19 -25.16 -81.36
C PRO A 343 67.45 -24.66 -79.94
N VAL A 344 68.71 -24.50 -79.52
CA VAL A 344 69.05 -24.07 -78.16
C VAL A 344 68.65 -22.61 -77.93
N THR A 345 68.81 -21.75 -78.93
CA THR A 345 68.38 -20.36 -78.90
C THR A 345 66.86 -20.26 -78.74
N SER A 346 66.10 -21.10 -79.45
CA SER A 346 64.64 -21.19 -79.29
C SER A 346 64.26 -21.69 -77.89
N MET A 347 64.90 -22.75 -77.39
CA MET A 347 64.64 -23.31 -76.05
C MET A 347 64.95 -22.32 -74.93
N ILE A 348 66.05 -21.57 -75.02
CA ILE A 348 66.38 -20.51 -74.05
C ILE A 348 65.30 -19.42 -74.08
N GLY A 349 64.86 -19.00 -75.27
CA GLY A 349 63.82 -17.99 -75.42
C GLY A 349 62.45 -18.45 -74.88
N GLU A 350 62.09 -19.71 -75.07
CA GLU A 350 60.87 -20.31 -74.49
C GLU A 350 60.98 -20.42 -72.97
N HIS A 351 62.09 -20.96 -72.45
CA HIS A 351 62.32 -21.07 -71.01
C HIS A 351 62.27 -19.70 -70.33
N GLN A 352 62.92 -18.69 -70.90
CA GLN A 352 62.90 -17.32 -70.38
C GLN A 352 61.46 -16.76 -70.32
N LYS A 353 60.66 -16.94 -71.38
CA LYS A 353 59.25 -16.50 -71.39
C LYS A 353 58.43 -17.20 -70.31
N THR A 354 58.61 -18.51 -70.14
CA THR A 354 57.88 -19.29 -69.14
C THR A 354 58.25 -18.87 -67.73
N ILE A 355 59.53 -18.70 -67.41
CA ILE A 355 59.95 -18.28 -66.06
C ILE A 355 59.49 -16.85 -65.77
N VAL A 356 59.64 -15.91 -66.72
CA VAL A 356 59.19 -14.53 -66.53
C VAL A 356 57.68 -14.47 -66.24
N ARG A 357 56.86 -15.26 -66.96
CA ARG A 357 55.42 -15.37 -66.69
C ARG A 357 55.16 -15.94 -65.30
N ALA A 358 55.78 -17.07 -64.95
CA ALA A 358 55.61 -17.69 -63.64
C ALA A 358 56.00 -16.73 -62.50
N HIS A 359 57.08 -15.97 -62.67
CA HIS A 359 57.50 -14.95 -61.71
C HIS A 359 56.47 -13.82 -61.60
N GLN A 360 55.96 -13.29 -62.72
CA GLN A 360 54.92 -12.25 -62.72
C GLN A 360 53.63 -12.73 -62.05
N ASP A 361 53.22 -13.97 -62.32
CA ASP A 361 52.03 -14.59 -61.72
C ASP A 361 52.21 -14.72 -60.20
N LEU A 362 53.36 -15.23 -59.72
CA LEU A 362 53.65 -15.34 -58.29
C LEU A 362 53.73 -13.98 -57.59
N VAL A 363 54.31 -12.96 -58.22
CA VAL A 363 54.30 -11.59 -57.69
C VAL A 363 52.87 -11.06 -57.57
N GLY A 364 52.01 -11.31 -58.57
CA GLY A 364 50.59 -10.96 -58.51
C GLY A 364 49.86 -11.68 -57.38
N HIS A 365 50.11 -12.97 -57.18
CA HIS A 365 49.57 -13.73 -56.05
C HIS A 365 50.04 -13.15 -54.71
N HIS A 366 51.32 -12.80 -54.58
CA HIS A 366 51.86 -12.22 -53.35
C HIS A 366 51.22 -10.89 -52.96
N GLU A 367 50.96 -10.00 -53.93
CA GLU A 367 50.24 -8.75 -53.66
C GLU A 367 48.78 -8.99 -53.27
N ASN A 368 48.11 -9.96 -53.88
CA ASN A 368 46.75 -10.35 -53.50
C ASN A 368 46.70 -10.92 -52.07
N GLU A 369 47.63 -11.81 -51.71
CA GLU A 369 47.77 -12.36 -50.36
C GLU A 369 47.99 -11.26 -49.32
N LYS A 370 48.83 -10.25 -49.64
CA LYS A 370 49.08 -9.09 -48.78
C LYS A 370 47.81 -8.26 -48.57
N SER A 371 47.02 -8.03 -49.63
CA SER A 371 45.72 -7.36 -49.52
C SER A 371 44.77 -8.16 -48.62
N HIS A 372 44.64 -9.47 -48.83
CA HIS A 372 43.80 -10.33 -47.98
C HIS A 372 44.25 -10.33 -46.52
N LEU A 373 45.56 -10.33 -46.26
CA LEU A 373 46.09 -10.26 -44.91
C LEU A 373 45.73 -8.92 -44.25
N GLN A 374 45.76 -7.81 -44.98
CA GLN A 374 45.31 -6.51 -44.46
C GLN A 374 43.82 -6.57 -44.09
N ASP A 375 42.97 -7.06 -44.98
CA ASP A 375 41.52 -7.17 -44.75
C ASP A 375 41.19 -8.04 -43.51
N LEU A 376 41.89 -9.16 -43.36
CA LEU A 376 41.75 -10.05 -42.21
C LEU A 376 42.16 -9.36 -40.90
N ASN A 377 43.25 -8.58 -40.90
CA ASN A 377 43.68 -7.83 -39.73
C ASN A 377 42.68 -6.72 -39.35
N GLU A 378 42.13 -6.00 -40.33
CA GLU A 378 41.09 -5.01 -40.07
C GLU A 378 39.83 -5.67 -39.48
N ARG A 379 39.40 -6.81 -40.03
CA ARG A 379 38.25 -7.56 -39.51
C ARG A 379 38.52 -8.07 -38.09
N LYS A 380 39.73 -8.52 -37.80
CA LYS A 380 40.15 -8.95 -36.45
C LYS A 380 40.02 -7.81 -35.44
N GLU A 381 40.49 -6.60 -35.76
CA GLU A 381 40.37 -5.46 -34.83
C GLU A 381 38.90 -5.07 -34.62
N ARG A 382 38.07 -5.06 -35.68
CA ARG A 382 36.61 -4.85 -35.54
C ARG A 382 35.97 -5.89 -34.62
N LEU A 383 36.28 -7.17 -34.80
CA LEU A 383 35.77 -8.26 -33.93
C LEU A 383 36.22 -8.11 -32.47
N LYS A 384 37.44 -7.62 -32.21
CA LYS A 384 37.92 -7.35 -30.84
C LYS A 384 37.15 -6.20 -30.19
N ASP A 385 36.87 -5.12 -30.91
CA ASP A 385 36.10 -4.01 -30.39
C ASP A 385 34.65 -4.45 -30.09
N ASP A 386 34.03 -5.23 -30.98
CA ASP A 386 32.71 -5.86 -30.75
C ASP A 386 32.71 -6.73 -29.49
N LEU A 387 33.73 -7.56 -29.32
CA LEU A 387 33.87 -8.43 -28.17
C LEU A 387 34.02 -7.63 -26.87
N ARG A 388 34.80 -6.54 -26.90
CA ARG A 388 35.00 -5.64 -25.75
C ARG A 388 33.69 -4.99 -25.34
N ASP A 389 32.96 -4.41 -26.30
CA ASP A 389 31.69 -3.74 -26.06
C ASP A 389 30.64 -4.73 -25.51
N LYS A 390 30.53 -5.91 -26.14
CA LYS A 390 29.60 -6.96 -25.70
C LYS A 390 29.90 -7.44 -24.28
N THR A 391 31.18 -7.60 -23.95
CA THR A 391 31.62 -8.04 -22.62
C THR A 391 31.31 -7.00 -21.56
N ALA A 392 31.57 -5.71 -21.84
CA ALA A 392 31.23 -4.62 -20.93
C ALA A 392 29.72 -4.53 -20.67
N ALA A 393 28.89 -4.64 -21.73
CA ALA A 393 27.43 -4.65 -21.59
C ALA A 393 26.91 -5.85 -20.78
N LEU A 394 27.48 -7.05 -21.01
CA LEU A 394 27.16 -8.26 -20.25
C LEU A 394 27.51 -8.12 -18.76
N HIS A 395 28.67 -7.54 -18.43
CA HIS A 395 29.04 -7.27 -17.03
C HIS A 395 28.05 -6.31 -16.35
N ILE A 396 27.60 -5.26 -17.06
CA ILE A 396 26.56 -4.37 -16.54
C ILE A 396 25.26 -5.14 -16.24
N ASP A 397 24.83 -6.02 -17.15
CA ASP A 397 23.62 -6.83 -16.94
C ASP A 397 23.74 -7.81 -15.78
N LEU A 398 24.88 -8.49 -15.66
CA LEU A 398 25.17 -9.36 -14.53
C LEU A 398 25.18 -8.58 -13.21
N ASN A 399 25.68 -7.34 -13.23
CA ASN A 399 25.65 -6.45 -12.09
C ASN A 399 24.21 -6.06 -11.70
N CYS A 400 23.36 -5.74 -12.69
CA CYS A 400 21.94 -5.47 -12.48
C CYS A 400 21.20 -6.66 -11.86
N LEU A 401 21.57 -7.89 -12.24
CA LEU A 401 20.96 -9.12 -11.74
C LEU A 401 21.45 -9.47 -10.34
N ALA A 402 22.73 -9.25 -10.04
CA ALA A 402 23.35 -9.59 -8.76
C ALA A 402 22.93 -8.68 -7.60
N HIS A 403 22.42 -7.48 -7.90
CA HIS A 403 21.98 -6.52 -6.88
C HIS A 403 20.51 -6.71 -6.50
N GLU A 404 20.27 -6.64 -5.20
CA GLU A 404 18.96 -6.51 -4.56
C GLU A 404 18.91 -5.18 -3.81
N SER A 405 17.73 -4.73 -3.41
CA SER A 405 17.58 -3.49 -2.64
C SER A 405 17.05 -3.79 -1.25
N THR A 406 17.69 -3.23 -0.23
CA THR A 406 17.22 -3.29 1.16
C THR A 406 17.17 -1.91 1.78
N TYR A 407 16.40 -1.81 2.85
CA TYR A 407 16.41 -0.67 3.75
C TYR A 407 17.54 -0.84 4.77
N ARG A 408 18.59 -0.02 4.72
CA ARG A 408 19.71 -0.04 5.69
C ARG A 408 20.09 1.38 6.10
N ASN A 409 20.18 1.62 7.41
CA ASN A 409 20.59 2.92 7.99
C ASN A 409 19.76 4.13 7.50
N GLY A 410 18.44 3.96 7.35
CA GLY A 410 17.54 5.04 6.93
C GLY A 410 17.69 5.48 5.48
N LYS A 411 18.49 4.76 4.68
CA LYS A 411 18.64 4.96 3.23
C LYS A 411 18.36 3.63 2.52
N HIS A 412 17.85 3.70 1.31
CA HIS A 412 17.78 2.51 0.46
C HIS A 412 19.10 2.39 -0.27
N GLN A 413 19.68 1.19 -0.27
CA GLN A 413 20.89 0.94 -1.04
C GLN A 413 20.79 -0.41 -1.74
N PRO A 414 21.13 -0.48 -3.03
CA PRO A 414 21.39 -1.74 -3.68
C PRO A 414 22.58 -2.38 -2.98
N PHE A 415 22.45 -3.65 -2.65
CA PHE A 415 23.51 -4.45 -2.08
C PHE A 415 23.67 -5.71 -2.92
N LEU A 416 24.88 -6.27 -2.89
CA LEU A 416 25.17 -7.53 -3.57
C LEU A 416 24.48 -8.67 -2.83
N SER A 417 23.53 -9.31 -3.52
CA SER A 417 22.90 -10.54 -3.02
C SER A 417 23.86 -11.69 -3.20
N LYS A 418 24.26 -12.37 -2.11
CA LYS A 418 25.17 -13.53 -2.19
C LYS A 418 24.63 -14.60 -3.13
N THR A 419 23.33 -14.88 -3.05
CA THR A 419 22.67 -15.90 -3.89
C THR A 419 22.68 -15.51 -5.36
N LYS A 420 22.31 -14.26 -5.68
CA LYS A 420 22.28 -13.78 -7.07
C LYS A 420 23.69 -13.57 -7.63
N LEU A 421 24.65 -13.19 -6.80
CA LEU A 421 26.06 -13.10 -7.17
C LEU A 421 26.62 -14.47 -7.56
N THR A 422 26.38 -15.52 -6.75
CA THR A 422 26.79 -16.89 -7.11
C THR A 422 26.20 -17.30 -8.46
N ARG A 423 24.92 -16.97 -8.71
CA ARG A 423 24.28 -17.24 -10.00
C ARG A 423 24.94 -16.46 -11.14
N ALA A 424 25.25 -15.18 -10.95
CA ALA A 424 25.95 -14.36 -11.94
C ALA A 424 27.36 -14.88 -12.24
N THR A 425 28.11 -15.32 -11.22
CA THR A 425 29.47 -15.90 -11.40
C THR A 425 29.47 -17.28 -12.03
N LEU A 426 28.39 -18.07 -11.87
CA LEU A 426 28.21 -19.33 -12.59
C LEU A 426 27.93 -19.09 -14.08
N VAL A 427 27.24 -17.98 -14.36
CA VAL A 427 26.93 -17.56 -15.71
C VAL A 427 28.21 -17.06 -16.38
N ASP A 428 29.02 -16.23 -15.72
CA ASP A 428 30.31 -15.77 -16.24
C ASP A 428 31.39 -15.72 -15.14
N SER A 429 32.42 -16.56 -15.28
CA SER A 429 33.47 -16.69 -14.26
C SER A 429 34.41 -15.49 -14.20
N SER A 430 34.47 -14.68 -15.27
CA SER A 430 35.23 -13.42 -15.30
C SER A 430 34.49 -12.23 -14.70
N PHE A 431 33.23 -12.42 -14.26
CA PHE A 431 32.42 -11.35 -13.72
C PHE A 431 32.97 -10.86 -12.38
N VAL A 432 33.32 -9.58 -12.32
CA VAL A 432 33.69 -8.88 -11.10
C VAL A 432 32.58 -7.88 -10.76
N PRO A 433 31.85 -8.06 -9.64
CA PRO A 433 30.80 -7.13 -9.25
C PRO A 433 31.41 -5.76 -8.93
N MET A 434 30.83 -4.69 -9.47
CA MET A 434 31.24 -3.34 -9.15
C MET A 434 30.75 -3.01 -7.73
N PRO A 435 31.63 -2.51 -6.82
CA PRO A 435 31.19 -2.09 -5.50
C PRO A 435 30.15 -0.98 -5.66
N GLY A 436 29.04 -1.09 -4.91
CA GLY A 436 27.96 -0.10 -4.91
C GLY A 436 28.49 1.27 -4.52
N VAL A 437 28.89 2.07 -5.50
CA VAL A 437 29.26 3.46 -5.29
C VAL A 437 27.99 4.15 -4.82
N GLY A 438 27.99 4.63 -3.56
CA GLY A 438 26.84 5.27 -2.94
C GLY A 438 26.24 6.31 -3.88
N PHE A 439 24.92 6.27 -4.05
CA PHE A 439 24.19 7.23 -4.86
C PHE A 439 24.61 8.65 -4.49
N PRO A 440 25.06 9.48 -5.45
CA PRO A 440 24.91 10.91 -5.26
C PRO A 440 23.40 11.20 -5.28
N VAL A 441 22.88 11.65 -4.14
CA VAL A 441 21.51 12.16 -4.03
C VAL A 441 21.45 13.42 -4.89
N TYR A 442 20.95 13.32 -6.11
CA TYR A 442 20.61 14.49 -6.91
C TYR A 442 19.10 14.71 -6.90
N PRO A 443 18.65 15.98 -6.81
CA PRO A 443 17.24 16.31 -6.78
C PRO A 443 16.61 15.94 -8.12
N MET A 444 15.47 15.24 -8.04
CA MET A 444 14.61 14.94 -9.18
C MET A 444 14.24 16.24 -9.91
N THR A 445 14.86 16.52 -11.04
CA THR A 445 14.31 17.48 -12.00
C THR A 445 13.43 16.74 -12.98
N ALA A 446 12.15 17.12 -12.98
CA ALA A 446 11.14 16.66 -13.91
C ALA A 446 11.61 16.79 -15.36
N ARG A 447 11.47 15.70 -16.12
CA ARG A 447 11.26 15.73 -17.57
C ARG A 447 10.09 14.82 -17.90
#